data_AF-L7MSA2-F1
#
_entry.id   AF-L7MSA2-F1
#
_cell.length_a   1.000
_cell.length_b   1.000
_cell.length_c   1.000
_cell.angle_alpha   90.00
_cell.angle_beta   90.00
_cell.angle_gamma   90.00
#
_symmetry.space_group_name_H-M   'P 1'
#
loop_
_entity.id
_entity.type
_entity.pdbx_description
1 polymer ?
#
loop_
_entity_poly.entity_id
_entity_poly.type
_entity_poly.pdbx_seq_one_letter_code
_entity_poly.pdbx_strand_id
1 'polypeptide(L)'
;WVKKHTYDTFKEVLGSGMQYHLQSNEFLRNVFELGPPVMLDAAMLKTMKISRFERHLYNSAAFKARTKARSKCRDKRADVGEFF
;
A
#
# COMPACT_ATOMS: atom_id res chain seq x y z
N TRP A 1 -6.51 -14.11 7.25
CA TRP A 1 -6.25 -14.31 8.69
C TRP A 1 -4.93 -15.00 8.98
N VAL A 2 -4.58 -16.10 8.31
CA VAL A 2 -3.28 -16.79 8.49
C VAL A 2 -2.08 -15.83 8.27
N LYS A 3 -1.96 -15.17 7.11
CA LYS A 3 -0.88 -14.20 6.84
C LYS A 3 -0.75 -13.10 7.91
N LYS A 4 -1.88 -12.62 8.46
CA LYS A 4 -1.90 -11.62 9.54
C LYS A 4 -1.32 -12.21 10.82
N HIS A 5 -1.77 -13.39 11.23
CA HIS A 5 -1.27 -14.05 12.43
C HIS A 5 0.22 -14.36 12.34
N THR A 6 0.68 -14.89 11.21
CA THR A 6 2.11 -15.13 10.94
C THR A 6 2.92 -13.84 11.05
N TYR A 7 2.44 -12.74 10.47
CA TYR A 7 3.08 -11.43 10.59
C TYR A 7 3.12 -10.93 12.04
N ASP A 8 2.00 -11.02 12.76
CA ASP A 8 1.90 -10.58 14.15
C ASP A 8 2.92 -11.36 15.02
N THR A 9 3.01 -12.68 14.87
CA THR A 9 4.01 -13.51 15.60
C THR A 9 5.44 -13.08 15.31
N PHE A 10 5.81 -12.89 14.03
CA PHE A 10 7.16 -12.43 13.69
C PHE A 10 7.44 -11.00 14.14
N LYS A 11 6.44 -10.13 14.09
CA LYS A 11 6.54 -8.74 14.57
C LYS A 11 6.86 -8.70 16.06
N GLU A 12 6.21 -9.53 16.89
CA GLU A 12 6.49 -9.57 18.33
C GLU A 12 7.88 -10.14 18.63
N VAL A 13 8.33 -11.15 17.88
CA VAL A 13 9.66 -11.76 18.08
C VAL A 13 10.80 -10.85 17.59
N LEU A 14 10.64 -10.24 16.41
CA LEU A 14 11.70 -9.47 15.75
C LEU A 14 11.67 -7.97 16.11
N GLY A 15 10.53 -7.47 16.60
CA GLY A 15 10.36 -6.08 16.99
C GLY A 15 10.74 -5.10 15.87
N SER A 16 11.66 -4.18 16.19
CA SER A 16 12.19 -3.20 15.23
C SER A 16 12.95 -3.82 14.06
N GLY A 17 13.46 -5.06 14.20
CA GLY A 17 14.15 -5.81 13.15
C GLY A 17 13.22 -6.33 12.06
N MET A 18 11.91 -6.31 12.26
CA MET A 18 10.93 -6.86 11.31
C MET A 18 11.06 -6.24 9.90
N GLN A 19 11.29 -4.93 9.83
CA GLN A 19 11.46 -4.23 8.54
C GLN A 19 12.68 -4.77 7.78
N TYR A 20 13.81 -4.95 8.45
CA TYR A 20 15.03 -5.45 7.84
C TYR A 20 14.82 -6.88 7.32
N HIS A 21 14.30 -7.78 8.15
CA HIS A 21 14.09 -9.16 7.74
C HIS A 21 13.07 -9.31 6.62
N LEU A 22 12.03 -8.49 6.54
CA LEU A 22 11.12 -8.50 5.40
C LEU A 22 11.81 -8.12 4.08
N GLN A 23 12.89 -7.34 4.12
CA GLN A 23 13.63 -6.90 2.93
C GLN A 23 14.76 -7.88 2.55
N SER A 24 15.45 -8.46 3.53
CA SER A 24 16.68 -9.23 3.32
C SER A 24 16.53 -10.74 3.55
N ASN A 25 15.65 -11.17 4.46
CA ASN A 25 15.57 -12.57 4.87
C ASN A 25 14.76 -13.38 3.85
N GLU A 26 15.45 -14.26 3.13
CA GLU A 26 14.85 -15.12 2.11
C GLU A 26 13.69 -15.97 2.66
N PHE A 27 13.82 -16.53 3.87
CA PHE A 27 12.77 -17.32 4.50
C PHE A 27 11.49 -16.49 4.69
N LEU A 28 11.59 -15.31 5.32
CA LEU A 28 10.40 -14.47 5.52
C LEU A 28 9.81 -13.99 4.20
N ARG A 29 10.65 -13.69 3.20
CA ARG A 29 10.17 -13.28 1.88
C ARG A 29 9.45 -14.40 1.15
N ASN A 30 9.88 -15.65 1.32
CA ASN A 30 9.18 -16.83 0.80
C ASN A 30 7.86 -17.06 1.55
N VAL A 31 7.84 -16.96 2.88
CA VAL A 31 6.62 -17.08 3.69
C VAL A 31 5.55 -16.05 3.30
N PHE A 32 5.96 -14.83 2.99
CA PHE A 32 5.05 -13.74 2.59
C PHE A 32 4.92 -13.55 1.07
N GLU A 33 5.58 -14.39 0.26
CA GLU A 33 5.58 -14.34 -1.21
C GLU A 33 5.99 -12.95 -1.77
N LEU A 34 6.97 -12.31 -1.14
CA LEU A 34 7.41 -10.95 -1.47
C LEU A 34 8.34 -10.89 -2.70
N GLY A 35 8.76 -12.05 -3.20
CA GLY A 35 9.76 -12.18 -4.26
C GLY A 35 11.21 -12.07 -3.75
N PRO A 36 12.20 -11.96 -4.66
CA PRO A 36 13.61 -11.91 -4.30
C PRO A 36 13.95 -10.79 -3.30
N PRO A 37 15.00 -10.94 -2.47
CA PRO A 37 15.43 -9.92 -1.53
C PRO A 37 15.61 -8.54 -2.19
N VAL A 38 15.07 -7.50 -1.54
CA VAL A 38 15.12 -6.10 -2.02
C VAL A 38 16.40 -5.41 -1.54
N MET A 39 17.42 -6.16 -1.12
CA MET A 39 18.76 -5.62 -0.83
C MET A 39 19.41 -5.22 -2.16
N LEU A 40 18.86 -4.17 -2.74
CA LEU A 40 19.34 -3.47 -3.90
C LEU A 40 20.47 -2.57 -3.41
N ASP A 41 21.58 -2.59 -4.15
CA ASP A 41 22.65 -1.60 -4.04
C ASP A 41 22.04 -0.19 -3.89
N ALA A 42 22.66 0.67 -3.08
CA ALA A 42 22.19 2.03 -2.85
C ALA A 42 22.01 2.81 -4.17
N ALA A 43 22.74 2.44 -5.22
CA ALA A 43 22.56 2.94 -6.58
C ALA A 43 21.20 2.54 -7.19
N MET A 44 20.81 1.26 -7.08
CA MET A 44 19.52 0.74 -7.56
C MET A 44 18.33 1.33 -6.79
N LEU A 45 18.48 1.58 -5.49
CA LEU A 45 17.44 2.25 -4.69
C LEU A 45 17.23 3.72 -5.11
N LYS A 46 18.27 4.41 -5.62
CA LYS A 46 18.14 5.77 -6.15
C LYS A 46 17.44 5.78 -7.51
N THR A 47 17.69 4.80 -8.36
CA THR A 47 17.06 4.73 -9.69
C THR A 47 15.59 4.32 -9.63
N MET A 48 15.17 3.55 -8.62
CA MET A 48 13.77 3.18 -8.39
C MET A 48 12.92 4.27 -7.73
N LYS A 49 13.50 5.42 -7.36
CA LYS A 49 12.72 6.49 -6.72
C LYS A 49 11.81 7.18 -7.74
N ILE A 50 10.51 6.94 -7.60
CA ILE A 50 9.46 7.69 -8.28
C ILE A 50 9.61 9.19 -7.94
N SER A 51 9.58 10.03 -8.96
CA SER A 51 9.64 11.48 -8.81
C SER A 51 8.48 12.00 -7.95
N ARG A 52 8.70 13.13 -7.26
CA ARG A 52 7.64 13.82 -6.52
C ARG A 52 6.43 14.12 -7.42
N PHE A 53 6.69 14.51 -8.65
CA PHE A 53 5.66 14.85 -9.63
C PHE A 53 4.84 13.63 -10.04
N GLU A 54 5.50 12.52 -10.37
CA GLU A 54 4.84 11.27 -10.75
C GLU A 54 3.97 10.72 -9.62
N ARG A 55 4.50 10.72 -8.38
CA ARG A 55 3.72 10.32 -7.19
C ARG A 55 2.49 11.20 -7.00
N HIS A 56 2.63 12.51 -7.21
CA HIS A 56 1.52 13.45 -7.12
C HIS A 56 0.45 13.17 -8.19
N LEU A 57 0.85 12.98 -9.45
CA LEU A 57 -0.08 12.67 -10.53
C LEU A 57 -0.83 11.35 -10.29
N TYR A 58 -0.12 10.30 -9.86
CA TYR A 58 -0.73 9.01 -9.54
C TYR A 58 -1.79 9.15 -8.44
N ASN A 59 -1.44 9.84 -7.35
CA ASN A 59 -2.37 10.07 -6.23
C ASN A 59 -3.56 10.94 -6.65
N SER A 60 -3.36 11.96 -7.48
CA SER A 60 -4.42 12.82 -8.02
C SER A 60 -5.38 12.05 -8.93
N ALA A 61 -4.88 11.17 -9.78
CA ALA A 61 -5.70 10.28 -10.61
C ALA A 61 -6.55 9.33 -9.75
N ALA A 62 -5.95 8.68 -8.74
CA ALA A 62 -6.66 7.81 -7.81
C ALA A 62 -7.70 8.58 -6.98
N PHE A 63 -7.40 9.81 -6.55
CA PHE A 63 -8.35 10.69 -5.86
C PHE A 63 -9.55 11.04 -6.75
N LYS A 64 -9.30 11.49 -7.99
CA LYS A 64 -10.36 11.82 -8.96
C LYS A 64 -11.25 10.61 -9.25
N ALA A 65 -10.68 9.42 -9.44
CA ALA A 65 -11.43 8.19 -9.65
C ALA A 65 -12.33 7.84 -8.46
N ARG A 66 -11.81 7.92 -7.23
CA ARG A 66 -12.60 7.70 -6.00
C ARG A 66 -13.73 8.70 -5.85
N THR A 67 -13.47 9.99 -6.09
CA THR A 67 -14.50 11.04 -6.02
C THR A 67 -15.61 10.76 -7.01
N LYS A 68 -15.28 10.50 -8.29
CA LYS A 68 -16.27 10.15 -9.32
C LYS A 68 -17.11 8.92 -8.93
N ALA A 69 -16.47 7.86 -8.43
CA ALA A 69 -17.18 6.64 -8.01
C ALA A 69 -18.12 6.90 -6.84
N ARG A 70 -17.70 7.70 -5.85
CA ARG A 70 -18.51 8.02 -4.66
C ARG A 70 -19.62 9.02 -4.94
N SER A 71 -19.41 9.98 -5.85
CA SER A 71 -20.44 10.95 -6.22
C SER A 71 -21.74 10.28 -6.70
N LYS A 72 -21.66 9.10 -7.34
CA LYS A 72 -22.84 8.32 -7.77
C LYS A 72 -23.77 7.92 -6.62
N CYS A 73 -23.23 7.73 -5.41
CA CYS A 73 -23.99 7.31 -4.24
C CYS A 73 -24.02 8.37 -3.14
N ARG A 74 -23.56 9.59 -3.45
CA ARG A 74 -23.36 10.66 -2.47
C ARG A 74 -24.69 11.25 -2.03
N ASP A 75 -25.58 11.46 -2.98
CA ASP A 75 -26.86 12.15 -2.75
C ASP A 75 -28.01 11.19 -2.44
N LYS A 76 -27.71 9.93 -2.08
CA LYS A 76 -28.70 8.90 -1.73
C LYS A 76 -29.58 9.24 -0.51
N ARG A 77 -29.24 10.30 0.23
CA ARG A 77 -29.98 10.82 1.39
C ARG A 77 -30.25 12.33 1.24
N ALA A 78 -30.02 12.90 0.06
CA ALA A 78 -30.41 14.27 -0.18
C ALA A 78 -31.94 14.32 -0.16
N ASP A 79 -32.50 15.24 0.62
CA ASP A 79 -33.93 15.55 0.61
C ASP A 79 -34.23 16.36 -0.65
N VAL A 80 -34.10 15.69 -1.80
CA VAL A 80 -34.57 16.22 -3.07
C VAL A 80 -36.07 15.95 -3.07
N GLY A 81 -36.79 16.77 -2.32
CA GLY A 81 -38.25 16.78 -2.37
C GLY A 81 -38.70 16.90 -3.82
N GLU A 82 -39.76 16.16 -4.15
CA GLU A 82 -40.53 16.30 -5.38
C GLU A 82 -40.84 17.78 -5.64
N PHE A 83 -40.00 18.43 -6.44
CA PHE A 83 -40.35 19.71 -7.03
C PHE A 83 -41.20 19.39 -8.26
N PHE A 84 -42.51 19.60 -8.10
CA PHE A 84 -43.50 19.67 -9.17
C PHE A 84 -43.12 20.71 -10.23
#